data_AF-A0A7C8YXE6-F1
#
_entry.id   AF-A0A7C8YXE6-F1
#
_cell.length_a   1.000
_cell.length_b   1.000
_cell.length_c   1.000
_cell.angle_alpha   90.00
_cell.angle_beta   90.00
_cell.angle_gamma   90.00
#
_symmetry.space_group_name_H-M   'P 1'
#
loop_
_entity.id
_entity.type
_entity.pdbx_description
1 polymer ?
#
loop_
_entity_poly.entity_id
_entity_poly.type
_entity_poly.pdbx_seq_one_letter_code
_entity_poly.pdbx_strand_id
1 'polypeptide(L)'
;GRIALISLWQSEDQREKEMASKPGILTHWPWEPLGNFKYVIVAPWVVHSIYCFLVKGERDLTYVSVLPFMLWRMIHDQIWISVSRYRTAKGNNLIVDRSLEFEQVDRERNWDDQILLNWILFYLGYRALDSAKNMPFWRADGMLYTFLLHA
;
A
#
# COMPACT_ATOMS: atom_id res chain seq x y z
N GLY A 1 -28.68 -14.40 37.35
CA GLY A 1 -28.84 -13.30 36.38
C GLY A 1 -27.62 -12.40 36.32
N ARG A 2 -27.45 -11.46 37.26
CA ARG A 2 -26.39 -10.43 37.21
C ARG A 2 -24.94 -10.92 37.34
N ILE A 3 -24.67 -11.93 38.17
CA ILE A 3 -23.29 -12.44 38.36
C ILE A 3 -22.75 -13.11 37.09
N ALA A 4 -23.61 -13.83 36.36
CA ALA A 4 -23.24 -14.44 35.09
C ALA A 4 -22.90 -13.38 34.02
N LEU A 5 -23.68 -12.29 33.94
CA LEU A 5 -23.43 -11.17 33.04
C LEU A 5 -22.12 -10.45 33.35
N ILE A 6 -21.79 -10.25 34.63
CA ILE A 6 -20.51 -9.64 35.04
C ILE A 6 -19.34 -10.54 34.64
N SER A 7 -19.44 -11.86 34.85
CA SER A 7 -18.38 -12.80 34.46
C SER A 7 -18.18 -12.89 32.94
N LEU A 8 -19.26 -12.81 32.17
CA LEU A 8 -19.22 -12.77 30.70
C LEU A 8 -18.52 -11.51 30.22
N TRP A 9 -18.92 -10.36 30.75
CA TRP A 9 -18.32 -9.07 30.40
C TRP A 9 -16.83 -9.02 30.75
N GLN A 10 -16.45 -9.54 31.92
CA GLN A 10 -15.03 -9.65 32.30
C GLN A 10 -14.25 -10.60 31.39
N SER A 11 -14.87 -11.70 30.93
CA SER A 11 -14.24 -12.62 29.99
C SER A 11 -14.07 -12.02 28.59
N GLU A 12 -15.00 -11.16 28.16
CA GLU A 12 -14.91 -10.43 26.89
C GLU A 12 -13.81 -9.38 26.95
N ASP A 13 -13.76 -8.57 28.02
CA ASP A 13 -12.70 -7.57 28.23
C ASP A 13 -11.30 -8.22 28.29
N GLN A 14 -11.16 -9.39 28.92
CA GLN A 14 -9.91 -10.14 28.90
C GLN A 14 -9.56 -10.68 27.51
N ARG A 15 -10.54 -11.19 26.75
CA ARG A 15 -10.32 -11.65 25.37
C ARG A 15 -9.95 -10.48 24.45
N GLU A 16 -10.58 -9.33 24.60
CA GLU A 16 -10.23 -8.12 23.84
C GLU A 16 -8.80 -7.67 24.12
N LYS A 17 -8.39 -7.64 25.40
CA LYS A 17 -7.01 -7.35 25.80
C LYS A 17 -6.02 -8.36 25.23
N GLU A 18 -6.37 -9.65 25.21
CA GLU A 18 -5.52 -10.68 24.61
C GLU A 18 -5.39 -10.50 23.09
N MET A 19 -6.49 -10.25 22.37
CA MET A 19 -6.49 -9.97 20.93
C MET A 19 -5.73 -8.68 20.57
N ALA A 20 -5.76 -7.67 21.45
CA ALA A 20 -4.98 -6.45 21.27
C ALA A 20 -3.47 -6.68 21.50
N SER A 21 -3.09 -7.59 22.40
CA SER A 21 -1.69 -7.88 22.73
C SER A 21 -1.00 -8.88 21.79
N LYS A 22 -1.77 -9.74 21.11
CA LYS A 22 -1.27 -10.76 20.18
C LYS A 22 -1.87 -10.53 18.79
N PRO A 23 -1.26 -9.65 17.99
CA PRO A 23 -1.71 -9.42 16.63
C PRO A 23 -1.69 -10.73 15.82
N GLY A 24 -2.69 -10.91 14.96
CA GLY A 24 -2.83 -12.12 14.14
C GLY A 24 -1.73 -12.22 13.07
N ILE A 25 -1.64 -13.38 12.40
CA ILE A 25 -0.60 -13.66 11.40
C ILE A 25 -0.62 -12.72 10.18
N LEU A 26 -1.75 -12.07 9.92
CA LEU A 26 -1.93 -11.10 8.82
C LEU A 26 -1.74 -9.64 9.28
N THR A 27 -1.44 -9.42 10.55
CA THR A 27 -1.20 -8.07 11.07
C THR A 27 0.17 -7.54 10.64
N HIS A 28 1.11 -8.45 10.37
CA HIS A 28 2.47 -8.12 9.98
C HIS A 28 2.72 -8.42 8.51
N TRP A 29 3.54 -7.59 7.88
CA TRP A 29 3.93 -7.81 6.49
C TRP A 29 5.07 -8.84 6.42
N PRO A 30 5.11 -9.69 5.39
CA PRO A 30 6.15 -10.71 5.28
C PRO A 30 7.57 -10.11 5.12
N TRP A 31 7.67 -8.84 4.71
CA TRP A 31 8.92 -8.09 4.59
C TRP A 31 9.18 -7.13 5.75
N GLU A 32 8.34 -7.12 6.78
CA GLU A 32 8.55 -6.29 7.97
C GLU A 32 9.92 -6.48 8.64
N PRO A 33 10.49 -7.71 8.73
CA PRO A 33 11.83 -7.92 9.28
C PRO A 33 12.95 -7.21 8.50
N LEU A 34 12.72 -6.82 7.24
CA LEU A 34 13.70 -6.13 6.41
C LEU A 34 13.75 -4.61 6.71
N GLY A 35 12.75 -4.07 7.41
CA GLY A 35 12.62 -2.64 7.68
C GLY A 35 12.76 -1.81 6.41
N ASN A 36 13.72 -0.86 6.41
CA ASN A 36 13.95 0.05 5.28
C ASN A 36 14.51 -0.65 4.02
N PHE A 37 15.01 -1.88 4.12
CA PHE A 37 15.55 -2.64 2.99
C PHE A 37 14.49 -3.42 2.19
N LYS A 38 13.21 -3.30 2.53
CA LYS A 38 12.10 -4.02 1.87
C LYS A 38 12.04 -3.80 0.34
N TYR A 39 12.51 -2.66 -0.16
CA TYR A 39 12.57 -2.36 -1.60
C TYR A 39 13.52 -3.26 -2.39
N VAL A 40 14.47 -3.92 -1.72
CA VAL A 40 15.37 -4.90 -2.35
C VAL A 40 14.58 -6.08 -2.94
N ILE A 41 13.40 -6.39 -2.41
CA ILE A 41 12.53 -7.44 -2.95
C ILE A 41 12.15 -7.12 -4.41
N VAL A 42 11.90 -5.85 -4.73
CA VAL A 42 11.42 -5.46 -6.07
C VAL A 42 12.55 -5.06 -7.01
N ALA A 43 13.72 -4.72 -6.47
CA ALA A 43 14.89 -4.29 -7.24
C ALA A 43 15.25 -5.21 -8.44
N PRO A 44 15.23 -6.56 -8.34
CA PRO A 44 15.54 -7.43 -9.48
C PRO A 44 14.61 -7.22 -10.67
N TRP A 45 13.30 -7.07 -10.44
CA TRP A 45 12.33 -6.84 -11.52
C TRP A 45 12.46 -5.45 -12.13
N VAL A 46 12.76 -4.44 -11.32
CA VAL A 46 13.01 -3.08 -11.79
C VAL A 46 14.23 -3.04 -12.69
N VAL A 47 15.36 -3.58 -12.22
CA VAL A 47 16.60 -3.66 -12.99
C VAL A 47 16.38 -4.44 -14.28
N HIS A 48 15.68 -5.58 -14.20
CA HIS A 48 15.35 -6.37 -15.38
C HIS A 48 14.46 -5.60 -16.38
N SER A 49 13.46 -4.86 -15.92
CA SER A 49 12.60 -4.04 -16.79
C SER A 49 13.38 -2.94 -17.50
N ILE A 50 14.28 -2.25 -16.79
CA ILE A 50 15.12 -1.20 -17.37
C ILE A 50 16.13 -1.82 -18.35
N TYR A 51 16.74 -2.94 -17.99
CA TYR A 51 17.71 -3.64 -18.84
C TYR A 51 17.09 -4.14 -20.14
N CYS A 52 15.91 -4.77 -20.09
CA CYS A 52 15.17 -5.18 -21.29
C CYS A 52 14.88 -3.99 -22.20
N PHE A 53 14.43 -2.87 -21.62
CA PHE A 53 14.08 -1.67 -22.37
C PHE A 53 15.29 -0.96 -23.00
N LEU A 54 16.37 -0.75 -22.24
CA LEU A 54 17.53 0.04 -22.68
C LEU A 54 18.59 -0.78 -23.42
N VAL A 55 18.85 -2.02 -22.98
CA VAL A 55 19.97 -2.83 -23.49
C VAL A 55 19.51 -3.82 -24.55
N LYS A 56 18.43 -4.57 -24.28
CA LYS A 56 17.91 -5.53 -25.27
C LYS A 56 17.08 -4.89 -26.38
N GLY A 57 16.65 -3.64 -26.19
CA GLY A 57 15.77 -2.94 -27.13
C GLY A 57 14.35 -3.53 -27.21
N GLU A 58 13.95 -4.33 -26.22
CA GLU A 58 12.58 -4.84 -26.09
C GLU A 58 11.68 -3.66 -25.68
N ARG A 59 10.81 -3.21 -26.60
CA ARG A 59 9.94 -2.03 -26.40
C ARG A 59 8.61 -2.38 -25.75
N ASP A 60 8.62 -3.26 -24.74
CA ASP A 60 7.42 -3.53 -23.96
C ASP A 60 7.18 -2.40 -22.96
N LEU A 61 6.32 -1.45 -23.35
CA LEU A 61 5.97 -0.29 -22.54
C LEU A 61 5.24 -0.67 -21.26
N THR A 62 4.49 -1.79 -21.25
CA THR A 62 3.76 -2.24 -20.07
C THR A 62 4.71 -2.63 -18.96
N TYR A 63 5.78 -3.36 -19.28
CA TYR A 63 6.73 -3.83 -18.28
C TYR A 63 7.54 -2.69 -17.65
N VAL A 64 8.01 -1.74 -18.45
CA VAL A 64 8.80 -0.60 -17.97
C VAL A 64 7.95 0.45 -17.26
N SER A 65 6.67 0.62 -17.65
CA SER A 65 5.76 1.62 -17.06
C SER A 65 5.34 1.33 -15.62
N VAL A 66 5.50 0.08 -15.15
CA VAL A 66 5.27 -0.27 -13.74
C VAL A 66 6.10 0.62 -12.82
N LEU A 67 7.37 0.90 -13.17
CA LEU A 67 8.25 1.73 -12.36
C LEU A 67 7.74 3.18 -12.18
N PRO A 68 7.55 3.99 -13.23
CA PRO A 68 7.06 5.36 -13.08
C PRO A 68 5.65 5.40 -12.47
N PHE A 69 4.80 4.40 -12.73
CA PHE A 69 3.48 4.32 -12.11
C PHE A 69 3.55 4.12 -10.59
N MET A 70 4.42 3.23 -10.11
CA MET A 70 4.62 3.02 -8.66
C MET A 70 5.29 4.22 -7.99
N LEU A 71 6.27 4.86 -8.63
CA LEU A 71 6.88 6.08 -8.12
C LEU A 71 5.87 7.22 -8.02
N TRP A 72 4.99 7.36 -9.02
CA TRP A 72 3.90 8.32 -8.97
C TRP A 72 2.98 8.08 -7.77
N ARG A 73 2.62 6.82 -7.50
CA ARG A 73 1.83 6.47 -6.31
C ARG A 73 2.53 6.88 -5.01
N MET A 74 3.83 6.63 -4.90
CA MET A 74 4.61 7.05 -3.72
C MET A 74 4.59 8.56 -3.52
N ILE A 75 4.81 9.32 -4.60
CA ILE A 75 4.82 10.79 -4.55
C ILE A 75 3.43 11.32 -4.18
N HIS A 76 2.39 10.80 -4.84
CA HIS A 76 1.01 11.20 -4.58
C HIS A 76 0.63 11.00 -3.10
N ASP A 77 0.94 9.83 -2.54
CA ASP A 77 0.58 9.52 -1.16
C ASP A 77 1.40 10.37 -0.16
N GLN A 78 2.68 10.62 -0.44
CA GLN A 78 3.49 11.56 0.35
C GLN A 78 2.96 13.00 0.32
N ILE A 79 2.52 13.47 -0.85
CA ILE A 79 1.89 14.79 -0.98
C ILE A 79 0.60 14.81 -0.16
N TRP A 80 -0.23 13.76 -0.26
CA TRP A 80 -1.49 13.70 0.46
C TRP A 80 -1.29 13.70 1.98
N ILE A 81 -0.35 12.91 2.49
CA ILE A 81 0.03 12.90 3.92
C ILE A 81 0.49 14.30 4.35
N SER A 82 1.37 14.93 3.57
CA SER A 82 1.91 16.26 3.86
C SER A 82 0.81 17.32 3.90
N VAL A 83 -0.08 17.33 2.91
CA VAL A 83 -1.21 18.26 2.84
C VAL A 83 -2.19 18.03 3.98
N SER A 84 -2.53 16.77 4.27
CA SER A 84 -3.42 16.41 5.38
C SER A 84 -2.88 16.91 6.71
N ARG A 85 -1.60 16.61 7.01
CA ARG A 85 -0.94 17.04 8.25
C ARG A 85 -0.84 18.56 8.35
N TYR A 86 -0.49 19.24 7.26
CA TYR A 86 -0.45 20.70 7.24
C TYR A 86 -1.83 21.32 7.52
N ARG A 87 -2.91 20.78 6.93
CA ARG A 87 -4.27 21.26 7.19
C ARG A 87 -4.73 20.97 8.61
N THR A 88 -4.37 19.83 9.18
CA THR A 88 -4.69 19.50 10.59
C THR A 88 -3.92 20.40 11.55
N ALA A 89 -2.65 20.70 11.29
CA ALA A 89 -1.83 21.55 12.15
C ALA A 89 -2.23 23.04 12.12
N LYS A 90 -2.73 23.54 10.97
CA LYS A 90 -3.12 24.95 10.77
C LYS A 90 -4.64 25.19 10.88
N GLY A 91 -5.45 24.13 10.88
CA GLY A 91 -6.90 24.21 10.88
C GLY A 91 -7.45 24.67 12.22
N ASN A 92 -8.49 25.51 12.21
CA ASN A 92 -9.18 26.02 13.40
C ASN A 92 -9.99 24.95 14.18
N ASN A 93 -9.82 23.67 13.82
CA ASN A 93 -10.53 22.50 14.36
C ASN A 93 -9.63 21.70 15.31
N LEU A 94 -8.90 22.38 16.20
CA LEU A 94 -8.25 21.72 17.34
C LEU A 94 -9.34 21.34 18.35
N ILE A 95 -9.92 20.15 18.17
CA ILE A 95 -10.92 19.58 19.09
C ILE A 95 -10.28 19.29 20.46
N VAL A 96 -8.97 19.01 20.46
CA VAL A 96 -8.11 18.87 21.65
C VAL A 96 -6.71 19.38 21.27
N ASP A 97 -6.09 20.20 22.12
CA ASP A 97 -4.69 20.65 21.99
C ASP A 97 -3.71 19.54 22.38
N ARG A 98 -3.77 18.41 21.67
CA ARG A 98 -2.89 17.25 21.85
C ARG A 98 -1.99 17.15 20.63
N SER A 99 -0.68 17.08 20.85
CA SER A 99 0.27 16.72 19.79
C SER A 99 -0.16 15.41 19.13
N LEU A 100 -0.05 15.33 17.80
CA LEU A 100 -0.30 14.11 17.01
C LEU A 100 0.32 12.90 17.74
N GLU A 101 -0.51 11.92 18.12
CA GLU A 101 -0.04 10.81 18.97
C GLU A 101 1.07 10.05 18.24
N PHE A 102 2.21 9.83 18.91
CA PHE A 102 3.38 9.17 18.31
C PHE A 102 3.04 7.80 17.71
N GLU A 103 2.08 7.10 18.33
CA GLU A 103 1.57 5.81 17.85
C GLU A 103 0.80 5.91 16.54
N GLN A 104 0.09 7.02 16.31
CA GLN A 104 -0.56 7.30 15.03
C GLN A 104 0.48 7.58 13.94
N VAL A 105 1.55 8.33 14.27
CA VAL A 105 2.65 8.59 13.32
C VAL A 105 3.38 7.31 12.95
N ASP A 106 3.60 6.42 13.91
CA ASP A 106 4.27 5.13 13.68
C ASP A 106 3.41 4.20 12.81
N ARG A 107 2.08 4.22 12.99
CA ARG A 107 1.12 3.50 12.15
C ARG A 107 1.01 4.06 10.74
N GLU A 108 1.08 5.39 10.60
CA GLU A 108 1.12 6.07 9.31
C GLU A 108 2.46 5.90 8.59
N ARG A 109 3.52 5.40 9.25
CA ARG A 109 4.84 5.20 8.62
C ARG A 109 4.86 4.04 7.62
N ASN A 110 4.03 3.03 7.83
CA ASN A 110 4.00 1.79 7.02
C ASN A 110 3.09 1.87 5.78
N TRP A 111 2.70 3.09 5.37
CA TRP A 111 1.85 3.35 4.19
C TRP A 111 2.44 2.76 2.89
N ASP A 112 3.77 2.66 2.82
CA ASP A 112 4.52 2.18 1.65
C ASP A 112 4.50 0.65 1.49
N ASP A 113 4.07 -0.11 2.50
CA ASP A 113 3.94 -1.58 2.40
C ASP A 113 2.88 -2.00 1.39
N GLN A 114 1.77 -1.27 1.31
CA GLN A 114 0.73 -1.49 0.29
C GLN A 114 1.25 -1.20 -1.12
N ILE A 115 2.13 -0.20 -1.27
CA ILE A 115 2.74 0.13 -2.56
C ILE A 115 3.69 -0.99 -2.97
N LEU A 116 4.50 -1.51 -2.03
CA LEU A 116 5.39 -2.63 -2.29
C LEU A 116 4.61 -3.89 -2.72
N LEU A 117 3.50 -4.21 -2.04
CA LEU A 117 2.62 -5.30 -2.44
C LEU A 117 2.10 -5.10 -3.88
N ASN A 118 1.56 -3.91 -4.18
CA ASN A 118 1.07 -3.61 -5.52
C ASN A 118 2.17 -3.76 -6.56
N TRP A 119 3.39 -3.29 -6.27
CA TRP A 119 4.52 -3.38 -7.18
C TRP A 119 4.86 -4.83 -7.54
N ILE A 120 4.86 -5.71 -6.53
CA ILE A 120 5.02 -7.17 -6.73
C ILE A 120 3.88 -7.71 -7.59
N LEU A 121 2.62 -7.37 -7.27
CA LEU A 121 1.46 -7.85 -8.01
C LEU A 121 1.45 -7.40 -9.47
N PHE A 122 1.90 -6.17 -9.78
CA PHE A 122 2.01 -5.70 -11.17
C PHE A 122 3.04 -6.50 -11.95
N TYR A 123 4.22 -6.77 -11.37
CA TYR A 123 5.22 -7.59 -12.04
C TYR A 123 4.81 -9.06 -12.17
N LEU A 124 4.14 -9.62 -11.17
CA LEU A 124 3.58 -10.97 -11.25
C LEU A 124 2.45 -11.05 -12.28
N GLY A 125 1.55 -10.07 -12.30
CA GLY A 125 0.46 -9.96 -13.27
C GLY A 125 0.98 -9.89 -14.69
N TYR A 126 2.02 -9.08 -14.94
CA TYR A 126 2.71 -9.03 -16.23
C TYR A 126 3.28 -10.40 -16.65
N ARG A 127 3.86 -11.15 -15.69
CA ARG A 127 4.43 -12.48 -15.97
C ARG A 127 3.37 -13.55 -16.18
N ALA A 128 2.25 -13.46 -15.48
CA ALA A 128 1.17 -14.45 -15.51
C ALA A 128 0.20 -14.25 -16.69
N LEU A 129 0.02 -13.01 -17.16
CA LEU A 129 -0.93 -12.66 -18.20
C LEU A 129 -0.22 -12.33 -19.50
N ASP A 130 -0.30 -13.23 -20.48
CA ASP A 130 0.23 -12.96 -21.83
C ASP A 130 -0.41 -11.73 -22.47
N SER A 131 -1.68 -11.46 -22.15
CA SER A 131 -2.40 -10.25 -22.60
C SER A 131 -1.79 -8.94 -22.10
N ALA A 132 -0.98 -8.97 -21.04
CA ALA A 132 -0.30 -7.79 -20.51
C ALA A 132 1.01 -7.49 -21.26
N LYS A 133 1.50 -8.40 -22.10
CA LYS A 133 2.74 -8.23 -22.86
C LYS A 133 2.49 -7.37 -24.10
N ASN A 134 3.36 -6.39 -24.34
CA ASN A 134 3.30 -5.48 -25.49
C ASN A 134 1.96 -4.75 -25.64
N MET A 135 1.29 -4.43 -24.52
CA MET A 135 0.04 -3.69 -24.60
C MET A 135 0.33 -2.27 -25.13
N PRO A 136 -0.49 -1.76 -26.07
CA PRO A 136 -0.36 -0.37 -26.49
C PRO A 136 -0.54 0.55 -25.29
N PHE A 137 0.26 1.60 -25.22
CA PHE A 137 0.21 2.59 -24.14
C PHE A 137 -1.17 3.26 -23.99
N TRP A 138 -1.97 3.28 -25.07
CA TRP A 138 -3.29 3.89 -25.08
C TRP A 138 -4.30 3.07 -25.89
N ARG A 139 -5.52 2.91 -25.37
CA ARG A 139 -6.68 2.31 -26.06
C ARG A 139 -7.99 2.97 -25.63
N ALA A 140 -8.80 3.38 -26.60
CA ALA A 140 -10.12 3.96 -26.35
C ALA A 140 -11.10 2.95 -25.70
N ASP A 141 -11.03 1.67 -26.09
CA ASP A 141 -11.86 0.60 -25.52
C ASP A 141 -11.67 0.50 -23.99
N GLY A 142 -10.44 0.68 -23.52
CA GLY A 142 -10.12 0.66 -22.09
C GLY A 142 -10.81 1.78 -21.33
N MET A 143 -10.91 2.97 -21.91
CA MET A 143 -11.68 4.07 -21.31
C MET A 143 -13.18 3.75 -21.27
N LEU A 144 -13.72 3.15 -22.34
CA LEU A 144 -15.13 2.76 -22.38
C LEU A 144 -15.45 1.73 -21.29
N TYR A 145 -14.64 0.67 -21.17
CA TYR A 145 -14.80 -0.32 -20.11
C TYR A 145 -14.66 0.29 -18.72
N THR A 146 -13.68 1.17 -18.52
CA THR A 146 -13.50 1.89 -17.25
C THR A 146 -14.74 2.70 -16.93
N PHE A 147 -15.25 3.49 -17.88
CA PHE A 147 -16.47 4.28 -17.67
C PHE A 147 -17.69 3.42 -17.33
N LEU A 148 -17.86 2.28 -18.01
CA LEU A 148 -18.96 1.35 -17.74
C LEU A 148 -18.87 0.66 -16.37
N LEU A 149 -17.66 0.36 -15.90
CA LEU A 149 -17.41 -0.34 -14.63
C LEU A 149 -17.18 0.59 -13.43
N HIS A 150 -16.98 1.89 -13.66
CA HIS A 150 -16.68 2.87 -12.62
C HIS A 150 -17.91 3.39 -11.88
N ALA A 151 -19.12 3.13 -12.41
CA ALA A 151 -20.39 3.48 -11.77
C ALA A 151 -20.69 2.60 -10.55
#